data_AF-A0A1I8MJ04-F1
#
_entry.id   AF-A0A1I8MJ04-F1
#
_cell.length_a   1.000
_cell.length_b   1.000
_cell.length_c   1.000
_cell.angle_alpha   90.00
_cell.angle_beta   90.00
_cell.angle_gamma   90.00
#
_symmetry.space_group_name_H-M   'P 1'
#
loop_
_entity.id
_entity.type
_entity.pdbx_description
1 polymer ?
#
loop_
_entity_poly.entity_id
_entity_poly.type
_entity_poly.pdbx_seq_one_letter_code
_entity_poly.pdbx_strand_id
1 'polypeptide(L)'
;MRLTLIQLFKDTVPGHIFRGKRRLVKPVSKRAMETLRREYERQEQIMLYLRHPYLSVEESEGHVKDLKKSEAKIAMWNDAQTAKKLKPHVTIEERLSHLKVKEAWD
;
A
#
# COMPACT_ATOMS: atom_id res chain seq x y z
N MET A 1 -29.74 -30.52 -35.39
CA MET A 1 -28.41 -29.89 -35.16
C MET A 1 -27.85 -30.41 -33.85
N ARG A 2 -26.73 -31.15 -33.89
CA ARG A 2 -26.15 -31.80 -32.70
C ARG A 2 -25.30 -30.77 -31.93
N LEU A 3 -25.89 -30.15 -30.91
CA LEU A 3 -25.22 -29.24 -29.97
C LEU A 3 -24.21 -29.97 -29.03
N THR A 4 -24.10 -31.30 -29.14
CA THR A 4 -23.33 -32.17 -28.23
C THR A 4 -21.84 -32.29 -28.56
N LEU A 5 -21.38 -31.76 -29.70
CA LEU A 5 -19.99 -31.93 -30.15
C LEU A 5 -19.01 -30.94 -29.49
N ILE A 6 -19.50 -29.81 -28.95
CA ILE A 6 -18.67 -28.72 -28.42
C ILE A 6 -18.18 -28.99 -26.98
N GLN A 7 -18.74 -29.99 -26.28
CA GLN A 7 -18.39 -30.27 -24.87
C GLN A 7 -17.22 -31.26 -24.69
N LEU A 8 -16.63 -31.78 -25.77
CA LEU A 8 -15.57 -32.80 -25.70
C LEU A 8 -14.17 -32.26 -25.35
N PHE A 9 -13.97 -30.94 -25.23
CA PHE A 9 -12.62 -30.35 -25.14
C PHE A 9 -12.27 -29.65 -23.81
N LYS A 10 -13.03 -29.84 -22.73
CA LYS A 10 -12.68 -29.24 -21.44
C LYS A 10 -12.78 -30.25 -20.30
N ASP A 11 -11.69 -30.98 -20.08
CA ASP A 11 -11.35 -31.59 -18.79
C ASP A 11 -11.07 -30.49 -17.75
N THR A 12 -12.07 -29.69 -17.44
CA THR A 12 -11.98 -28.62 -16.45
C THR A 12 -12.58 -29.10 -15.14
N VAL A 13 -11.97 -28.66 -14.04
CA VAL A 13 -12.46 -28.90 -12.69
C VAL A 13 -13.92 -28.40 -12.57
N PRO A 14 -14.87 -29.21 -12.05
CA PRO A 14 -16.23 -28.75 -11.87
C PRO A 14 -16.29 -27.68 -10.77
N GLY A 15 -16.84 -26.50 -11.10
CA GLY A 15 -16.95 -25.38 -10.16
C GLY A 15 -15.65 -24.58 -10.02
N HIS A 16 -15.36 -24.09 -8.81
CA HIS A 16 -14.20 -23.21 -8.61
C HIS A 16 -12.88 -23.99 -8.63
N ILE A 17 -12.01 -23.66 -9.58
CA ILE A 17 -10.74 -24.35 -9.90
C ILE A 17 -9.83 -24.62 -8.67
N PHE A 18 -9.71 -23.69 -7.72
CA PHE A 18 -8.75 -23.80 -6.60
C PHE A 18 -9.39 -24.16 -5.26
N ARG A 19 -10.69 -24.48 -5.22
CA ARG A 19 -11.44 -24.70 -3.97
C ARG A 19 -12.35 -25.93 -4.10
N GLY A 20 -12.78 -26.49 -2.97
CA GLY A 20 -13.69 -27.64 -2.93
C GLY A 20 -13.01 -29.00 -3.09
N LYS A 21 -13.82 -30.05 -3.29
CA LYS A 21 -13.40 -31.47 -3.29
C LYS A 21 -12.58 -31.85 -4.53
N ARG A 22 -13.02 -31.40 -5.71
CA ARG A 22 -12.30 -31.59 -6.97
C ARG A 22 -11.69 -30.24 -7.31
N ARG A 23 -10.36 -30.12 -7.21
CA ARG A 23 -9.60 -28.88 -7.43
C ARG A 23 -8.35 -29.16 -8.25
N LEU A 24 -7.85 -28.16 -8.95
CA LEU A 24 -6.56 -28.23 -9.59
C LEU A 24 -5.47 -28.07 -8.52
N VAL A 25 -4.81 -29.17 -8.18
CA VAL A 25 -3.68 -29.15 -7.23
C VAL A 25 -2.41 -28.84 -8.01
N LYS A 26 -1.83 -27.67 -7.76
CA LYS A 26 -0.52 -27.31 -8.33
C LYS A 26 0.57 -28.13 -7.62
N PRO A 27 1.38 -28.93 -8.33
CA PRO A 27 2.48 -29.64 -7.71
C PRO A 27 3.58 -28.66 -7.27
N VAL A 28 4.29 -29.01 -6.21
CA VAL A 28 5.42 -28.21 -5.73
C VAL A 28 6.59 -28.38 -6.68
N SER A 29 7.02 -27.28 -7.30
CA SER A 29 8.18 -27.29 -8.20
C SER A 29 9.50 -27.24 -7.41
N LYS A 30 10.58 -27.80 -7.98
CA LYS A 30 11.94 -27.72 -7.39
C LYS A 30 12.36 -26.27 -7.12
N ARG A 31 12.10 -25.37 -8.07
CA ARG A 31 12.38 -23.93 -7.94
C ARG A 31 11.65 -23.29 -6.76
N ALA A 32 10.41 -23.70 -6.49
CA ALA A 32 9.66 -23.20 -5.33
C ALA A 32 10.31 -23.65 -4.02
N MET A 33 10.79 -24.90 -3.94
CA MET A 33 11.52 -25.41 -2.78
C MET A 33 12.85 -24.68 -2.56
N GLU A 34 13.61 -24.45 -3.63
CA GLU A 34 14.88 -23.71 -3.57
C GLU A 34 14.68 -22.26 -3.12
N THR A 35 13.61 -21.60 -3.58
CA THR A 35 13.28 -20.23 -3.18
C THR A 35 12.94 -20.18 -1.69
N LEU A 36 12.09 -21.10 -1.22
CA LEU A 36 11.71 -21.22 0.18
C LEU A 36 12.95 -21.45 1.08
N ARG A 37 13.87 -22.33 0.66
CA ARG A 37 15.11 -22.60 1.39
C ARG A 37 15.96 -21.34 1.55
N ARG A 38 16.17 -20.58 0.46
CA ARG A 38 16.93 -19.32 0.51
C ARG A 38 16.27 -18.27 1.39
N GLU A 39 14.94 -18.24 1.42
CA GLU A 39 14.19 -17.34 2.31
C GLU A 39 14.42 -17.70 3.78
N TYR A 40 14.39 -18.98 4.13
CA TYR A 40 14.70 -19.43 5.49
C TYR A 40 16.14 -19.14 5.89
N GLU A 41 17.11 -19.40 5.03
CA GLU A 41 18.53 -19.07 5.27
C GLU A 41 18.70 -17.56 5.53
N ARG A 42 17.99 -16.71 4.77
CA ARG A 42 18.01 -15.26 4.98
C ARG A 42 17.33 -14.86 6.30
N GLN A 43 16.19 -15.47 6.63
CA GLN A 43 15.47 -15.18 7.87
C GLN A 43 16.30 -15.57 9.10
N GLU A 44 16.99 -16.71 9.05
CA GLU A 44 17.89 -17.15 10.12
C GLU A 44 19.02 -16.15 10.35
N GLN A 45 19.63 -15.63 9.28
CA GLN A 45 20.63 -14.56 9.39
C GLN A 45 20.05 -13.29 10.02
N ILE A 46 18.86 -12.86 9.59
CA ILE A 46 18.18 -11.68 10.16
C ILE A 46 17.89 -11.89 11.65
N MET A 47 17.41 -13.08 12.04
CA MET A 47 17.13 -13.40 13.44
C MET A 47 18.40 -13.34 14.29
N LEU A 48 19.52 -13.81 13.77
CA LEU A 48 20.81 -13.73 14.45
C LEU A 48 21.22 -12.27 14.70
N TYR A 49 21.05 -11.39 13.71
CA TYR A 49 21.35 -9.96 13.87
C TYR A 49 20.40 -9.26 14.86
N LEU A 50 19.11 -9.59 14.83
CA LEU A 50 18.11 -8.95 15.70
C LEU A 50 18.12 -9.50 17.14
N ARG A 51 18.81 -10.62 17.41
CA ARG A 51 18.86 -11.26 18.73
C ARG A 51 19.53 -10.39 19.79
N HIS A 52 20.52 -9.59 19.42
CA HIS A 52 21.36 -8.84 20.36
C HIS A 52 21.15 -7.34 20.16
N PRO A 53 20.17 -6.73 20.84
CA PRO A 53 19.96 -5.30 20.77
C PRO A 53 21.11 -4.53 21.43
N TYR A 54 21.39 -3.32 20.91
CA TYR A 54 22.44 -2.46 21.46
C TYR A 54 22.02 -1.75 22.75
N LEU A 55 20.76 -1.32 22.84
CA LEU A 55 20.18 -0.68 24.02
C LEU A 55 19.12 -1.59 24.63
N SER A 56 19.05 -1.59 25.95
CA SER A 56 17.91 -2.15 26.69
C SER A 56 16.67 -1.29 26.49
N VAL A 57 15.50 -1.85 26.85
CA VAL A 57 14.22 -1.14 26.73
C VAL A 57 14.21 0.12 27.59
N GLU A 58 14.81 0.06 28.78
CA GLU A 58 14.92 1.16 29.73
C GLU A 58 15.82 2.28 29.19
N GLU A 59 16.98 1.94 28.63
CA GLU A 59 17.89 2.92 28.01
C GLU A 59 17.31 3.55 26.74
N SER A 60 16.50 2.79 26.00
CA SER A 60 15.80 3.30 24.83
C SER A 60 14.65 4.25 25.22
N GLU A 61 14.25 4.34 26.49
CA GLU A 61 13.18 5.25 26.86
C GLU A 61 13.68 6.70 26.81
N GLY A 62 13.09 7.50 25.92
CA GLY A 62 13.34 8.94 25.87
C GLY A 62 14.60 9.40 25.13
N HIS A 63 15.46 8.50 24.66
CA HIS A 63 16.70 8.86 23.95
C HIS A 63 16.52 9.73 22.68
N VAL A 64 15.31 9.77 22.09
CA VAL A 64 14.99 10.55 20.89
C VAL A 64 14.09 11.76 21.18
N LYS A 65 13.68 11.99 22.44
CA LYS A 65 12.72 13.07 22.78
C LYS A 65 13.26 14.44 22.37
N ASP A 66 14.54 14.70 22.58
CA ASP A 66 15.18 15.97 22.23
C ASP A 66 15.20 16.27 20.73
N LEU A 67 15.11 15.23 19.91
CA LEU A 67 15.16 15.36 18.45
C LEU A 67 13.85 15.92 17.87
N LYS A 68 12.74 15.94 18.64
CA LYS A 68 11.41 16.51 18.30
C LYS A 68 10.84 16.12 16.93
N LYS A 69 11.36 15.06 16.31
CA LYS A 69 10.95 14.61 14.97
C LYS A 69 9.51 14.12 14.91
N SER A 70 9.03 13.49 15.99
CA SER A 70 7.64 13.06 16.11
C SER A 70 6.71 14.27 16.15
N GLU A 71 7.01 15.25 17.01
CA GLU A 71 6.24 16.48 17.17
C GLU A 71 6.17 17.28 15.88
N ALA A 72 7.31 17.45 15.18
CA ALA A 72 7.37 18.14 13.90
C ALA A 72 6.52 17.43 12.82
N LYS A 73 6.54 16.09 12.77
CA LYS A 73 5.70 15.31 11.85
C LYS A 73 4.21 15.46 12.16
N ILE A 74 3.85 15.46 13.45
CA ILE A 74 2.47 15.63 13.90
C ILE A 74 1.98 17.04 13.58
N ALA A 75 2.79 18.07 13.85
CA ALA A 75 2.49 19.45 13.50
C ALA A 75 2.27 19.60 11.98
N MET A 76 3.20 19.11 11.16
CA MET A 76 3.07 19.14 9.70
C MET A 76 1.78 18.46 9.21
N TRP A 77 1.42 17.31 9.81
CA TRP A 77 0.18 16.62 9.46
C TRP A 77 -1.05 17.44 9.86
N ASN A 78 -1.06 18.00 11.08
CA ASN A 78 -2.14 18.86 11.57
C ASN A 78 -2.29 20.12 10.72
N ASP A 79 -1.18 20.76 10.34
CA ASP A 79 -1.17 21.94 9.48
C ASP A 79 -1.69 21.60 8.09
N ALA A 80 -1.28 20.47 7.51
CA ALA A 80 -1.79 20.01 6.23
C ALA A 80 -3.30 19.70 6.27
N GLN A 81 -3.80 19.09 7.35
CA GLN A 81 -5.23 18.84 7.53
C GLN A 81 -6.01 20.14 7.76
N THR A 82 -5.44 21.08 8.51
CA THR A 82 -6.06 22.38 8.79
C THR A 82 -6.14 23.21 7.51
N ALA A 83 -5.05 23.28 6.75
CA ALA A 83 -4.99 23.95 5.45
C ALA A 83 -6.02 23.36 4.45
N LYS A 84 -6.25 22.04 4.46
CA LYS A 84 -7.28 21.40 3.63
C LYS A 84 -8.71 21.74 4.04
N LYS A 85 -8.96 21.97 5.33
CA LYS A 85 -10.29 22.33 5.85
C LYS A 85 -10.62 23.80 5.63
N LEU A 86 -9.61 24.66 5.58
CA LEU A 86 -9.78 26.07 5.30
C LEU A 86 -10.17 26.25 3.82
N LYS A 87 -11.23 27.04 3.59
CA LYS A 87 -11.56 27.47 2.24
C LYS A 87 -10.45 28.39 1.72
N PRO A 88 -10.14 28.38 0.42
CA PRO A 88 -9.16 29.30 -0.15
C PRO A 88 -9.61 30.75 0.08
N HIS A 89 -8.65 31.65 0.25
CA HIS A 89 -8.91 33.08 0.32
C HIS A 89 -9.45 33.55 -1.04
N VAL A 90 -10.55 34.30 -1.01
CA VAL A 90 -11.14 34.92 -2.21
C VAL A 90 -10.71 36.37 -2.23
N THR A 91 -10.04 36.81 -3.30
CA THR A 91 -9.57 38.20 -3.43
C THR A 91 -10.67 39.10 -3.98
N ILE A 92 -10.55 40.41 -3.75
CA ILE A 92 -11.48 41.40 -4.30
C ILE A 92 -11.42 41.41 -5.83
N GLU A 93 -10.24 41.21 -6.41
CA GLU A 93 -10.03 41.15 -7.85
C GLU A 93 -10.78 39.98 -8.50
N GLU A 94 -10.71 38.77 -7.91
CA GLU A 94 -11.50 37.62 -8.35
C GLU A 94 -12.99 37.92 -8.32
N ARG A 95 -13.46 38.61 -7.27
CA ARG A 95 -14.86 39.02 -7.16
C ARG A 95 -15.25 40.08 -8.17
N LEU A 96 -14.38 41.03 -8.52
CA LEU A 96 -14.68 42.11 -9.47
C LEU A 96 -14.44 41.72 -10.94
N SER A 97 -13.78 40.58 -11.19
CA SER A 97 -13.49 40.07 -12.54
C SER A 97 -14.74 39.94 -13.43
N HIS A 98 -15.91 39.61 -12.86
CA HIS A 98 -17.16 39.50 -13.61
C HIS A 98 -17.64 40.82 -14.25
N LEU A 99 -17.15 41.98 -13.79
CA LEU A 99 -17.50 43.28 -14.36
C LEU A 99 -16.79 43.56 -15.68
N LYS A 100 -15.65 42.88 -15.94
CA LYS A 100 -14.87 43.03 -17.18
C LYS A 100 -15.51 42.38 -18.41
N VAL A 101 -16.57 41.60 -18.24
CA VAL A 101 -17.27 40.89 -19.34
C VAL A 101 -17.83 41.85 -20.39
N LYS A 102 -18.09 43.11 -20.03
CA LYS A 102 -18.59 44.15 -20.94
C LYS A 102 -17.52 45.13 -21.43
N GLU A 103 -16.24 44.94 -21.08
CA GLU A 103 -15.15 45.71 -21.69
C GLU A 103 -14.94 45.20 -23.13
N ALA A 104 -15.69 45.75 -24.06
CA ALA A 104 -15.35 45.68 -25.47
C ALA A 104 -14.22 46.67 -25.74
N TRP A 105 -13.21 46.23 -26.49
CA TRP A 105 -12.19 47.13 -27.03
C TRP A 105 -12.85 48.01 -28.11
N ASP A 106 -12.56 49.31 -28.10
CA ASP A 106 -12.77 50.19 -29.27
C ASP A 106 -11.81 49.78 -30.40
#